data_AF-A0A9Q0D9A7-F1
#
_entry.id   AF-A0A9Q0D9A7-F1
#
_cell.length_a   1.000
_cell.length_b   1.000
_cell.length_c   1.000
_cell.angle_alpha   90.00
_cell.angle_beta   90.00
_cell.angle_gamma   90.00
#
_symmetry.space_group_name_H-M   'P 1'
#
loop_
_entity.id
_entity.type
_entity.pdbx_description
1 polymer ?
#
loop_
_entity_poly.entity_id
_entity_poly.type
_entity_poly.pdbx_seq_one_letter_code
_entity_poly.pdbx_strand_id
1 'polypeptide(L)'
;MGTLVAYLRRWRLQLSVGKSVAAAYHLSTREARRELEVRVDNKCLEVQQAPKYLGVRLDRTLSFKQHLEEVKAKVTSRVALIRRLTGTTWGASAKIANIHPSPGLLCSGILRPSLEQKPSCEKVEVPIEPGEEEVNGGE
;
A
#
# COMPACT_ATOMS: atom_id res chain seq x y z
N MET A 1 -23.07 15.89 -25.03
CA MET A 1 -22.11 15.35 -24.04
C MET A 1 -21.25 16.50 -23.50
N GLY A 2 -21.38 16.83 -22.22
CA GLY A 2 -20.56 17.88 -21.60
C GLY A 2 -19.16 17.36 -21.27
N THR A 3 -18.11 18.09 -21.65
CA THR A 3 -16.74 17.73 -21.26
C THR A 3 -16.52 18.02 -19.77
N LEU A 4 -15.56 17.31 -19.13
CA LEU A 4 -15.16 17.56 -17.74
C LEU A 4 -14.85 19.05 -17.49
N VAL A 5 -14.21 19.70 -18.46
CA VAL A 5 -13.88 21.13 -18.42
C VAL A 5 -15.14 22.00 -18.34
N ALA A 6 -16.15 21.70 -19.17
CA ALA A 6 -17.41 22.43 -19.15
C ALA A 6 -18.13 22.29 -17.80
N TYR A 7 -18.10 21.09 -17.21
CA TYR A 7 -18.61 20.85 -15.87
C TYR A 7 -17.88 21.70 -14.83
N LEU A 8 -16.55 21.62 -14.75
CA LEU A 8 -15.78 22.39 -13.76
C LEU A 8 -16.03 23.90 -13.88
N ARG A 9 -16.08 24.43 -15.10
CA ARG A 9 -16.38 25.85 -15.36
C ARG A 9 -17.79 26.24 -14.93
N ARG A 10 -18.79 25.38 -15.17
CA ARG A 10 -20.17 25.62 -14.71
C ARG A 10 -20.22 25.79 -13.18
N TRP A 11 -19.39 25.06 -12.45
CA TRP A 11 -19.26 25.13 -11.00
C TRP A 11 -18.20 26.13 -10.51
N ARG A 12 -17.65 26.96 -11.42
CA ARG A 12 -16.61 27.96 -11.11
C ARG A 12 -15.31 27.37 -10.55
N LEU A 13 -15.00 26.10 -10.87
CA LEU A 13 -13.70 25.48 -10.58
C LEU A 13 -12.72 25.66 -11.74
N GLN A 14 -11.48 26.02 -11.43
CA GLN A 14 -10.37 26.03 -12.37
C GLN A 14 -9.38 24.91 -12.01
N LEU A 15 -9.21 23.95 -12.94
CA LEU A 15 -8.23 22.88 -12.77
C LEU A 15 -6.82 23.38 -13.04
N SER A 16 -5.88 23.11 -12.13
CA SER A 16 -4.47 23.43 -12.33
C SER A 16 -3.75 22.23 -12.92
N VAL A 17 -3.47 22.28 -14.22
CA VAL A 17 -2.81 21.19 -14.97
C VAL A 17 -1.48 20.76 -14.31
N GLY A 18 -0.67 21.71 -13.82
CA GLY A 18 0.61 21.40 -13.20
C GLY A 18 0.53 20.80 -11.78
N LYS A 19 -0.65 20.82 -11.15
CA LYS A 19 -0.88 20.20 -9.84
C LYS A 19 -1.74 18.94 -9.93
N SER A 20 -2.29 18.68 -11.11
CA SER A 20 -3.21 17.57 -11.36
C SER A 20 -2.47 16.46 -12.09
N VAL A 21 -2.64 15.25 -11.59
CA VAL A 21 -2.08 14.04 -12.17
C VAL A 21 -3.24 13.13 -12.53
N ALA A 22 -3.17 12.52 -13.70
CA ALA A 22 -4.12 11.51 -14.12
C ALA A 22 -3.54 10.11 -13.85
N ALA A 23 -4.39 9.21 -13.38
CA ALA A 23 -4.06 7.80 -13.25
C ALA A 23 -5.33 6.99 -13.54
N ALA A 24 -5.17 5.88 -14.25
CA ALA A 24 -6.23 4.92 -14.52
C ALA A 24 -5.94 3.64 -13.74
N TYR A 25 -6.99 3.06 -13.18
CA TYR A 25 -6.91 1.84 -12.39
C TYR A 25 -7.77 0.77 -13.02
N HIS A 26 -7.20 -0.43 -13.16
CA HIS A 26 -7.93 -1.55 -13.72
C HIS A 26 -7.40 -2.86 -13.15
N LEU A 27 -8.28 -3.84 -12.90
CA LEU A 27 -7.90 -5.14 -12.34
C LEU A 27 -7.14 -5.99 -13.37
N SER A 28 -7.59 -6.00 -14.62
CA SER A 28 -6.85 -6.63 -15.73
C SER A 28 -5.53 -5.92 -16.01
N THR A 29 -4.43 -6.67 -16.01
CA THR A 29 -3.08 -6.16 -16.27
C THR A 29 -2.92 -5.61 -17.68
N ARG A 30 -3.67 -6.15 -18.66
CA ARG A 30 -3.64 -5.67 -20.04
C ARG A 30 -4.20 -4.26 -20.14
N GLU A 31 -5.34 -4.05 -19.50
CA GLU A 31 -6.07 -2.78 -19.51
C GLU A 31 -5.37 -1.74 -18.63
N ALA A 32 -4.79 -2.16 -17.50
CA ALA A 32 -3.99 -1.31 -16.61
C ALA A 32 -2.67 -0.82 -17.23
N ARG A 33 -2.27 -1.36 -18.38
CA ARG A 33 -1.09 -0.94 -19.15
C ARG A 33 -1.42 0.07 -20.25
N ARG A 34 -2.69 0.36 -20.49
CA ARG A 34 -3.08 1.32 -21.52
C ARG A 34 -2.54 2.69 -21.18
N GLU A 35 -1.99 3.35 -22.19
CA GLU A 35 -1.59 4.74 -22.09
C GLU A 35 -2.84 5.61 -22.14
N LEU A 36 -2.92 6.54 -21.18
CA LEU A 36 -4.05 7.45 -21.06
C LEU A 36 -3.60 8.83 -21.57
N GLU A 37 -4.36 9.43 -22.47
CA GLU A 37 -4.16 10.82 -22.88
C GLU A 37 -5.33 11.65 -22.35
N VAL A 38 -5.14 12.32 -21.20
CA VAL A 38 -6.15 13.23 -20.65
C VAL A 38 -5.78 14.66 -21.01
N ARG A 39 -6.64 15.32 -21.79
CA ARG A 39 -6.46 16.71 -22.21
C ARG A 39 -7.45 17.60 -21.47
N VAL A 40 -6.94 18.67 -20.89
CA VAL A 40 -7.73 19.72 -20.26
C VAL A 40 -7.42 21.01 -20.99
N ASP A 41 -8.45 21.59 -21.61
CA ASP A 41 -8.31 22.65 -22.62
C ASP A 41 -7.38 22.18 -23.75
N ASN A 42 -6.19 22.78 -23.87
CA ASN A 42 -5.17 22.42 -24.86
C ASN A 42 -3.90 21.84 -24.22
N LYS A 43 -3.94 21.45 -22.94
CA LYS A 43 -2.79 20.93 -22.20
C LYS A 43 -3.02 19.47 -21.81
N CYS A 44 -1.98 18.64 -21.96
CA CYS A 44 -2.02 17.26 -21.50
C CYS A 44 -1.69 17.20 -20.00
N LEU A 45 -2.46 16.41 -19.25
CA LEU A 45 -2.15 16.10 -17.86
C LEU A 45 -1.01 15.08 -17.80
N GLU A 46 -0.18 15.20 -16.76
CA GLU A 46 0.82 14.18 -16.47
C GLU A 46 0.11 12.89 -16.04
N VAL A 47 0.55 11.77 -16.61
CA VAL A 47 0.07 10.44 -16.22
C VAL A 47 1.12 9.76 -15.37
N GLN A 48 0.74 9.41 -14.14
CA GLN A 48 1.62 8.71 -13.20
C GLN A 48 1.07 7.31 -12.94
N GLN A 49 1.93 6.29 -13.04
CA GLN A 49 1.52 4.90 -12.85
C GLN A 49 1.26 4.49 -11.39
N ALA A 50 1.95 5.15 -10.46
CA ALA A 50 1.85 4.86 -9.03
C ALA A 50 1.84 6.16 -8.21
N PRO A 51 0.80 7.00 -8.35
CA PRO A 51 0.72 8.26 -7.63
C PRO A 51 0.57 8.04 -6.13
N LYS A 52 1.11 8.98 -5.36
CA LYS A 52 0.95 9.02 -3.92
C LYS A 52 -0.21 9.95 -3.57
N TYR A 53 -1.30 9.38 -3.07
CA TYR A 53 -2.48 10.12 -2.65
C TYR A 53 -2.69 9.95 -1.15
N LEU A 54 -2.78 11.07 -0.42
CA LEU A 54 -2.97 11.09 1.05
C LEU A 54 -2.00 10.19 1.83
N GLY A 55 -0.78 10.02 1.33
CA GLY A 55 0.25 9.19 1.96
C GLY A 55 0.28 7.73 1.50
N VAL A 56 -0.72 7.28 0.74
CA VAL A 56 -0.82 5.92 0.18
C VAL A 56 -0.35 5.91 -1.27
N ARG A 57 0.44 4.91 -1.65
CA ARG A 57 0.82 4.71 -3.06
C ARG A 57 -0.21 3.82 -3.73
N LEU A 58 -0.80 4.31 -4.81
CA LEU A 58 -1.85 3.62 -5.54
C LEU A 58 -1.25 2.98 -6.80
N ASP A 59 -1.04 1.67 -6.79
CA ASP A 59 -0.58 0.94 -7.99
C ASP A 59 -1.71 0.88 -9.04
N ARG A 60 -1.37 0.82 -10.32
CA ARG A 60 -2.30 0.66 -11.46
C ARG A 60 -3.37 -0.45 -11.33
N THR A 61 -3.04 -1.57 -10.67
CA THR A 61 -3.97 -2.70 -10.43
C THR A 61 -4.55 -2.67 -9.02
N LEU A 62 -4.34 -1.58 -8.28
CA LEU A 62 -4.72 -1.41 -6.87
C LEU A 62 -4.24 -2.57 -5.98
N SER A 63 -3.06 -3.13 -6.28
CA SER A 63 -2.48 -4.21 -5.49
C SER A 63 -1.75 -3.74 -4.22
N PHE A 64 -1.47 -2.44 -4.13
CA PHE A 64 -0.74 -1.79 -3.03
C PHE A 64 0.62 -2.42 -2.67
N LYS A 65 1.23 -3.19 -3.57
CA LYS A 65 2.47 -3.94 -3.31
C LYS A 65 3.60 -2.99 -2.93
N GLN A 66 3.75 -1.92 -3.69
CA GLN A 66 4.80 -0.94 -3.42
C GLN A 66 4.57 -0.21 -2.09
N HIS A 67 3.32 0.11 -1.79
CA HIS A 67 2.96 0.72 -0.51
C HIS A 67 3.26 -0.21 0.67
N LEU A 68 2.88 -1.48 0.55
CA LEU A 68 3.08 -2.49 1.59
C LEU A 68 4.56 -2.74 1.86
N GLU A 69 5.42 -2.80 0.83
CA GLU A 69 6.87 -2.94 1.02
C GLU A 69 7.48 -1.73 1.75
N GLU A 70 7.05 -0.50 1.43
CA GLU A 70 7.47 0.71 2.15
C GLU A 70 7.03 0.69 3.63
N VAL A 71 5.79 0.26 3.89
CA VAL A 71 5.26 0.15 5.26
C VAL A 71 6.01 -0.95 6.02
N LYS A 72 6.21 -2.11 5.41
CA LYS A 72 6.96 -3.23 5.97
C LYS A 72 8.37 -2.81 6.34
N ALA A 73 9.08 -2.08 5.48
CA ALA A 73 10.42 -1.58 5.79
C ALA A 73 10.41 -0.63 7.01
N LYS A 74 9.44 0.29 7.09
CA LYS A 74 9.29 1.22 8.22
C LYS A 74 8.96 0.51 9.53
N VAL A 75 8.10 -0.51 9.48
CA VAL A 75 7.72 -1.30 10.66
C VAL A 75 8.90 -2.16 11.11
N THR A 76 9.57 -2.83 10.17
CA THR A 76 10.70 -3.72 10.46
C THR A 76 11.84 -2.97 11.14
N SER A 77 12.18 -1.76 10.70
CA SER A 77 13.22 -0.96 11.35
C SER A 77 12.84 -0.57 12.79
N ARG A 78 11.59 -0.19 13.04
CA ARG A 78 11.09 0.14 14.39
C ARG A 78 11.05 -1.08 15.30
N VAL A 79 10.59 -2.22 14.80
CA VAL A 79 10.59 -3.49 15.54
C VAL A 79 12.02 -3.91 15.89
N ALA A 80 12.97 -3.74 14.97
CA ALA A 80 14.37 -4.05 15.22
C ALA A 80 14.96 -3.19 16.36
N LEU A 81 14.58 -1.90 16.44
CA LEU A 81 14.98 -1.02 17.55
C LEU A 81 14.36 -1.47 18.88
N ILE A 82 13.06 -1.72 18.91
CA ILE A 82 12.36 -2.22 20.10
C ILE A 82 13.03 -3.51 20.59
N ARG A 83 13.29 -4.46 19.68
CA ARG A 83 13.94 -5.74 20.03
C ARG A 83 15.31 -5.56 20.68
N ARG A 84 16.09 -4.57 20.25
CA ARG A 84 17.39 -4.25 20.85
C ARG A 84 17.23 -3.69 22.26
N LEU A 85 16.24 -2.82 22.48
CA LEU A 85 15.96 -2.19 23.78
C LEU A 85 15.32 -3.16 24.78
N THR A 86 14.47 -4.07 24.33
CA THR A 86 13.80 -5.06 25.19
C THR A 86 14.67 -6.28 25.47
N GLY A 87 15.70 -6.54 24.66
CA GLY A 87 16.71 -7.58 24.90
C GLY A 87 17.82 -7.15 25.86
N THR A 88 17.98 -5.85 26.10
CA THR A 88 18.71 -5.32 27.26
C THR A 88 17.71 -5.24 28.39
N THR A 89 17.83 -6.09 29.40
CA THR A 89 16.95 -6.15 30.57
C THR A 89 16.62 -4.74 31.06
N TRP A 90 15.38 -4.31 30.82
CA TRP A 90 14.83 -3.07 31.34
C TRP A 90 14.77 -3.20 32.86
N GLY A 91 15.84 -2.80 33.56
CA GLY A 91 15.94 -2.82 35.02
C GLY A 91 16.86 -3.84 35.68
N ALA A 92 17.83 -4.46 35.01
CA ALA A 92 18.82 -5.28 35.73
C ALA A 92 19.93 -4.39 36.35
N SER A 93 19.71 -3.95 37.60
CA SER A 93 20.82 -3.50 38.44
C SER A 93 21.88 -4.60 38.49
N ALA A 94 23.15 -4.23 38.31
CA ALA A 94 24.30 -5.16 38.31
C ALA A 94 24.40 -6.06 39.55
N LYS A 95 23.63 -5.77 40.62
CA LYS A 95 23.54 -6.59 41.84
C LYS A 95 22.73 -7.88 41.69
N ILE A 96 21.91 -8.04 40.64
CA ILE A 96 21.14 -9.29 40.41
C ILE A 96 21.83 -10.21 39.38
N ALA A 97 22.86 -9.72 38.69
CA ALA A 97 23.58 -10.44 37.63
C ALA A 97 24.65 -11.44 38.13
N ASN A 98 24.81 -11.63 39.45
CA ASN A 98 25.81 -12.52 40.04
C ASN A 98 25.28 -13.89 40.47
N ILE A 99 24.03 -14.24 40.13
CA ILE A 99 23.58 -15.63 40.19
C ILE A 99 23.72 -16.19 38.77
N HIS A 100 24.89 -16.76 38.49
CA HIS A 100 25.22 -17.45 37.25
C HIS A 100 24.12 -18.47 36.87
N PRO A 101 23.56 -18.42 35.65
CA PRO A 101 23.24 -19.65 34.95
C PRO A 101 24.48 -20.06 34.13
N SER A 102 24.98 -21.26 34.37
CA SER A 102 25.97 -21.93 33.53
C SER A 102 25.59 -21.83 32.05
N PRO A 103 26.56 -21.76 31.11
CA PRO A 103 26.31 -21.61 29.68
C PRO A 103 25.88 -22.95 29.04
N GLY A 104 24.79 -23.52 29.54
CA GLY A 104 24.24 -24.78 29.07
C GLY A 104 22.82 -24.92 29.56
N LEU A 105 21.86 -24.76 28.65
CA LEU A 105 20.42 -24.91 28.85
C LEU A 105 19.78 -23.96 29.88
N LEU A 106 18.96 -23.03 29.37
CA LEU A 106 17.60 -22.67 29.84
C LEU A 106 17.30 -21.19 29.56
N CYS A 107 16.86 -20.93 28.32
CA CYS A 107 15.75 -20.00 28.11
C CYS A 107 14.95 -20.45 26.88
N SER A 108 14.57 -21.73 26.88
CA SER A 108 13.42 -22.18 26.12
C SER A 108 12.18 -21.73 26.87
N GLY A 109 11.60 -20.57 26.52
CA GLY A 109 10.27 -20.24 27.05
C GLY A 109 9.85 -18.78 27.16
N ILE A 110 10.69 -17.79 26.88
CA ILE A 110 10.18 -16.41 26.77
C ILE A 110 9.74 -16.21 25.33
N LEU A 111 8.45 -16.52 25.12
CA LEU A 111 7.57 -16.11 24.05
C LEU A 111 8.31 -15.40 22.90
N ARG A 112 8.77 -16.18 21.91
CA ARG A 112 8.88 -15.65 20.55
C ARG A 112 7.45 -15.19 20.22
N PRO A 113 7.17 -13.89 19.98
CA PRO A 113 6.05 -13.59 19.12
C PRO A 113 6.45 -14.22 17.80
N SER A 114 5.85 -15.36 17.47
CA SER A 114 6.00 -15.99 16.18
C SER A 114 5.39 -15.04 15.15
N LEU A 115 6.14 -14.02 14.76
CA LEU A 115 6.04 -13.49 13.42
C LEU A 115 6.77 -14.50 12.53
N GLU A 116 6.16 -15.67 12.37
CA GLU A 116 6.37 -16.49 11.19
C GLU A 116 6.11 -15.57 10.00
N GLN A 117 7.20 -15.11 9.39
CA GLN A 117 7.14 -14.65 8.02
C GLN A 117 6.75 -15.86 7.19
N LYS A 118 5.44 -16.07 6.98
CA LYS A 118 4.99 -16.92 5.87
C LYS A 118 5.63 -16.35 4.59
N PRO A 119 6.44 -17.11 3.85
CA PRO A 119 6.87 -16.69 2.53
C PRO A 119 5.73 -16.98 1.56
N SER A 120 4.71 -16.12 1.54
CA SER A 120 3.80 -15.92 0.41
C SER A 120 2.76 -14.90 0.85
N CYS A 121 2.63 -13.79 0.10
CA CYS A 121 1.37 -13.08 0.08
C CYS A 121 0.32 -14.04 -0.47
N GLU A 122 -0.44 -14.68 0.42
CA GLU A 122 -1.64 -15.39 0.03
C GLU A 122 -2.57 -14.34 -0.60
N LYS A 123 -2.78 -14.48 -1.91
CA LYS A 123 -3.74 -13.65 -2.63
C LYS A 123 -5.09 -13.86 -1.96
N VAL A 124 -5.56 -12.85 -1.25
CA VAL A 124 -6.97 -12.75 -0.89
C VAL A 124 -7.70 -12.40 -2.18
N GLU A 125 -8.12 -13.44 -2.90
CA GLU A 125 -9.06 -13.30 -4.00
C GLU A 125 -10.44 -13.05 -3.38
N VAL A 126 -10.88 -11.80 -3.44
CA VAL A 126 -12.26 -11.43 -3.16
C VAL A 126 -13.10 -11.95 -4.33
N PRO A 127 -14.10 -12.82 -4.11
CA PRO A 127 -15.01 -13.22 -5.18
C PRO A 127 -15.76 -11.97 -5.66
N ILE A 128 -15.64 -11.66 -6.94
CA ILE A 128 -16.51 -10.69 -7.61
C ILE A 128 -17.50 -11.54 -8.40
N GLU A 129 -18.71 -11.66 -7.86
CA GLU A 129 -19.85 -12.24 -8.57
C GLU A 129 -20.03 -11.49 -9.91
N PRO A 130 -20.21 -12.19 -11.04
CA PRO A 130 -20.46 -11.53 -12.31
C PRO A 130 -21.83 -10.83 -12.24
N GLY A 131 -21.81 -9.50 -12.31
CA GLY A 131 -23.02 -8.73 -12.57
C GLY A 131 -23.61 -9.16 -13.90
N GLU A 132 -24.88 -9.56 -13.85
CA GLU A 132 -25.69 -9.95 -14.99
C GLU A 132 -25.66 -8.87 -16.08
N GLU A 133 -25.20 -9.26 -17.27
CA GLU A 133 -25.25 -8.46 -18.48
C GLU A 133 -26.66 -8.61 -19.06
N GLU A 134 -27.59 -7.73 -18.67
CA GLU A 134 -28.84 -7.55 -19.40
C GLU A 134 -28.54 -6.91 -20.77
N VAL A 135 -28.38 -7.78 -21.77
CA VAL A 135 -28.55 -7.42 -23.18
C VAL A 135 -30.05 -7.29 -23.43
N ASN A 136 -30.53 -6.06 -23.64
CA ASN A 136 -31.90 -5.80 -24.10
C ASN A 136 -31.90 -4.85 -25.31
N GLY A 137 -32.63 -5.27 -26.35
CA GLY A 137 -32.98 -4.53 -27.57
C GLY A 137 -32.15 -4.93 -28.79
N GLY A 138 -32.59 -5.77 -29.74
CA GLY A 138 -33.96 -6.07 -30.14
C GLY A 138 -34.39 -5.14 -31.29
N GLU A 139 -34.25 -5.67 -32.51
CA GLU A 139 -34.75 -5.22 -33.84
C GLU A 139 -34.28 -3.88 -34.43
#